data_AF-A8QHB3-F1
#
_entry.id   AF-A8QHB3-F1
#
_cell.length_a   1.000
_cell.length_b   1.000
_cell.length_c   1.000
_cell.angle_alpha   90.00
_cell.angle_beta   90.00
_cell.angle_gamma   90.00
#
_symmetry.space_group_name_H-M   'P 1'
#
loop_
_entity.id
_entity.type
_entity.pdbx_description
1 polymer ?
#
loop_
_entity_poly.entity_id
_entity_poly.type
_entity_poly.pdbx_seq_one_letter_code
_entity_poly.pdbx_strand_id
1 'polypeptide(L)'
;MNSNDDLIEAFVNETCTPCNTAVVFRKGQQWHYNNSLQYYYDCKKKENTVPQSCASNSSDKVDSDVEESREYEETLCWPSYAFVLPNLFEQPDDFRNYLEKDLIETSTLKRLENSASLGMWGIHDRQLMLRKILYEMLTRGSRRHVLWRRWRWTESQSNLQSGLVLTDEEWQREWDSVLHMAAAIPRTFTISEDKEPSRSEGTEQVYESLESIHVFALAHILKRPIIVVSDTVLRNAVGEELSPIPFGGIYLPLECPSDQCHRSPLVLCYDSAHFSALVTMRHTASNSLQSIIPITDRNRILLPLHFSVDPGPDFTWWKDSEDAEIAARIQLTEADKLSLIREYMDIV
;
A
#
# COMPACT_ATOMS: atom_id res chain seq x y z
N MET A 1 -26.90 6.77 -35.39
CA MET A 1 -27.17 5.95 -34.19
C MET A 1 -25.90 5.21 -33.89
N ASN A 2 -25.31 5.42 -32.71
CA ASN A 2 -23.96 4.96 -32.38
C ASN A 2 -23.98 3.43 -32.19
N SER A 3 -23.35 2.71 -33.12
CA SER A 3 -23.21 1.24 -33.08
C SER A 3 -22.69 0.68 -31.75
N ASN A 4 -22.02 1.50 -30.93
CA ASN A 4 -21.47 1.08 -29.64
C ASN A 4 -22.50 1.10 -28.50
N ASP A 5 -23.49 1.99 -28.56
CA ASP A 5 -24.51 2.15 -27.51
C ASP A 5 -25.51 0.98 -27.57
N ASP A 6 -25.95 0.60 -28.78
CA ASP A 6 -26.82 -0.57 -29.01
C ASP A 6 -26.15 -1.87 -28.52
N LEU A 7 -24.83 -1.97 -28.69
CA LEU A 7 -24.07 -3.14 -28.24
C LEU A 7 -23.84 -3.14 -26.71
N ILE A 8 -23.81 -1.98 -26.06
CA ILE A 8 -23.74 -1.91 -24.59
C ILE A 8 -25.07 -2.35 -24.00
N GLU A 9 -26.18 -1.90 -24.58
CA GLU A 9 -27.52 -2.28 -24.16
C GLU A 9 -27.75 -3.80 -24.32
N ALA A 10 -27.31 -4.37 -25.44
CA ALA A 10 -27.34 -5.83 -25.65
C ALA A 10 -26.54 -6.59 -24.56
N PHE A 11 -25.34 -6.12 -24.23
CA PHE A 11 -24.49 -6.76 -23.22
C PHE A 11 -25.09 -6.66 -21.80
N VAL A 12 -25.65 -5.50 -21.45
CA VAL A 12 -26.33 -5.26 -20.18
C VAL A 12 -27.54 -6.18 -20.04
N ASN A 13 -28.34 -6.32 -21.11
CA ASN A 13 -29.52 -7.18 -21.13
C ASN A 13 -29.16 -8.67 -21.00
N GLU A 14 -28.04 -9.10 -21.58
CA GLU A 14 -27.59 -10.50 -21.54
C GLU A 14 -26.91 -10.89 -20.21
N THR A 15 -26.15 -9.97 -19.62
CA THR A 15 -25.35 -10.24 -18.40
C THR A 15 -25.99 -9.74 -17.10
N CYS A 16 -27.05 -8.93 -17.21
CA CYS A 16 -27.68 -8.18 -16.11
C CYS A 16 -26.69 -7.32 -15.31
N THR A 17 -25.62 -6.83 -15.96
CA THR A 17 -24.61 -5.97 -15.32
C THR A 17 -24.94 -4.49 -15.45
N PRO A 18 -24.53 -3.64 -14.49
CA PRO A 18 -24.70 -2.20 -14.60
C PRO A 18 -24.00 -1.62 -15.84
N CYS A 19 -24.57 -0.59 -16.48
CA CYS A 19 -24.01 0.01 -17.70
C CYS A 19 -22.54 0.43 -17.57
N ASN A 20 -22.13 0.96 -16.41
CA ASN A 20 -20.74 1.35 -16.15
C ASN A 20 -19.80 0.13 -16.19
N THR A 21 -20.25 -1.00 -15.67
CA THR A 21 -19.50 -2.27 -15.69
C THR A 21 -19.41 -2.81 -17.11
N ALA A 22 -20.51 -2.80 -17.87
CA ALA A 22 -20.53 -3.22 -19.28
C ALA A 22 -19.54 -2.40 -20.15
N VAL A 23 -19.45 -1.09 -19.92
CA VAL A 23 -18.49 -0.22 -20.62
C VAL A 23 -17.04 -0.61 -20.30
N VAL A 24 -16.72 -0.89 -19.04
CA VAL A 24 -15.36 -1.28 -18.62
C VAL A 24 -14.94 -2.62 -19.23
N PHE A 25 -15.81 -3.64 -19.14
CA PHE A 25 -15.54 -4.96 -19.71
C PHE A 25 -15.32 -4.90 -21.22
N ARG A 26 -16.15 -4.13 -21.92
CA ARG A 26 -16.07 -4.02 -23.38
C ARG A 26 -14.90 -3.17 -23.84
N LYS A 27 -14.57 -2.08 -23.13
CA LYS A 27 -13.39 -1.27 -23.42
C LYS A 27 -12.10 -2.07 -23.24
N GLY A 28 -12.04 -2.95 -22.24
CA GLY A 28 -10.91 -3.87 -22.01
C GLY A 28 -10.69 -4.86 -23.16
N GLN A 29 -11.74 -5.23 -23.89
CA GLN A 29 -11.69 -6.17 -25.02
C GLN A 29 -11.83 -5.47 -26.39
N GLN A 30 -11.41 -4.20 -26.47
CA GLN A 30 -11.44 -3.39 -27.70
C GLN A 30 -12.82 -3.38 -28.39
N TRP A 31 -13.90 -3.39 -27.61
CA TRP A 31 -15.30 -3.37 -28.05
C TRP A 31 -15.80 -4.64 -28.77
N HIS A 32 -15.01 -5.72 -28.82
CA HIS A 32 -15.44 -7.01 -29.37
C HIS A 32 -16.48 -7.70 -28.47
N TYR A 33 -17.72 -7.83 -28.95
CA TYR A 33 -18.87 -8.33 -28.18
C TYR A 33 -18.66 -9.74 -27.63
N ASN A 34 -18.36 -10.72 -28.50
CA ASN A 34 -18.22 -12.13 -28.10
C ASN A 34 -17.04 -12.35 -27.12
N ASN A 35 -15.92 -11.65 -27.31
CA ASN A 35 -14.77 -11.75 -26.41
C ASN A 35 -15.08 -11.15 -25.03
N SER A 36 -15.82 -10.03 -25.00
CA SER A 36 -16.26 -9.40 -23.75
C SER A 36 -17.21 -10.32 -22.97
N LEU A 37 -18.09 -11.02 -23.68
CA LEU A 37 -19.09 -11.92 -23.08
C LEU A 37 -18.44 -13.20 -22.53
N GLN A 38 -17.53 -13.79 -23.31
CA GLN A 38 -16.75 -14.95 -22.86
C GLN A 38 -15.91 -14.61 -21.62
N TYR A 39 -15.20 -13.48 -21.66
CA TYR A 39 -14.41 -12.99 -20.53
C TYR A 39 -15.28 -12.76 -19.28
N TYR A 40 -16.48 -12.18 -19.44
CA TYR A 40 -17.43 -12.00 -18.34
C TYR A 40 -17.86 -13.34 -17.70
N TYR A 41 -18.22 -14.34 -18.50
CA TYR A 41 -18.64 -15.64 -17.97
C TYR A 41 -17.47 -16.41 -17.34
N ASP A 42 -16.26 -16.25 -17.84
CA ASP A 42 -15.07 -16.87 -17.25
C ASP A 42 -14.72 -16.23 -15.90
N CYS A 43 -14.86 -14.90 -15.77
CA CYS A 43 -14.78 -14.22 -14.47
C CYS A 43 -15.84 -14.74 -13.48
N LYS A 44 -17.09 -14.91 -13.92
CA LYS A 44 -18.19 -15.40 -13.08
C LYS A 44 -18.03 -16.87 -12.65
N LYS A 45 -17.41 -17.70 -13.50
CA LYS A 45 -17.06 -19.08 -13.13
C LYS A 45 -15.99 -19.12 -12.04
N LYS A 46 -15.01 -18.22 -12.07
CA LYS A 46 -14.00 -18.11 -11.01
C LYS A 46 -14.61 -17.69 -9.66
N GLU A 47 -15.60 -16.80 -9.65
CA GLU A 47 -16.33 -16.41 -8.42
C GLU A 47 -17.15 -17.56 -7.79
N ASN A 48 -17.70 -18.47 -8.60
CA ASN A 48 -18.47 -19.61 -8.10
C ASN A 48 -17.60 -20.80 -7.64
N THR A 49 -16.28 -20.74 -7.85
CA THR A 49 -15.34 -21.80 -7.49
C THR A 49 -14.54 -21.40 -6.24
N VAL A 50 -15.25 -21.10 -5.15
CA VAL A 50 -14.63 -20.99 -3.81
C VAL A 50 -14.50 -22.41 -3.24
N PRO A 51 -13.32 -22.88 -2.79
CA PRO A 51 -13.20 -24.20 -2.18
C PRO A 51 -13.91 -24.21 -0.82
N GLN A 52 -14.92 -25.07 -0.67
CA GLN A 52 -15.35 -25.54 0.65
C GLN A 52 -14.22 -26.40 1.23
N SER A 53 -13.45 -25.86 2.17
CA SER A 53 -12.45 -26.62 2.91
C SER A 53 -13.13 -27.53 3.95
N CYS A 54 -13.36 -28.79 3.58
CA CYS A 54 -13.46 -29.88 4.56
C CYS A 54 -12.06 -30.46 4.79
N ALA A 55 -11.65 -30.52 6.05
CA ALA A 55 -10.38 -31.08 6.50
C ALA A 55 -10.24 -32.56 6.10
N SER A 56 -9.09 -32.94 5.55
CA SER A 56 -8.57 -34.31 5.56
C SER A 56 -7.05 -34.28 5.37
N ASN A 57 -6.34 -34.89 6.32
CA ASN A 57 -4.90 -35.09 6.30
C ASN A 57 -4.48 -36.07 5.19
N SER A 58 -3.45 -35.73 4.42
CA SER A 58 -2.37 -36.68 4.07
C SER A 58 -1.25 -35.97 3.32
N SER A 59 -0.03 -36.32 3.70
CA SER A 59 1.26 -35.88 3.20
C SER A 59 1.48 -36.07 1.70
N ASP A 60 2.50 -35.35 1.21
CA ASP A 60 3.20 -35.46 -0.08
C ASP A 60 2.56 -34.73 -1.27
N LYS A 61 3.06 -33.51 -1.55
CA LYS A 61 3.53 -33.09 -2.88
C LYS A 61 4.20 -31.71 -2.86
N VAL A 62 5.48 -31.73 -3.24
CA VAL A 62 6.31 -30.58 -3.63
C VAL A 62 5.90 -30.17 -5.06
N ASP A 63 6.07 -28.88 -5.38
CA ASP A 63 5.97 -28.22 -6.71
C ASP A 63 4.58 -27.82 -7.27
N SER A 64 3.73 -27.11 -6.50
CA SER A 64 2.59 -26.38 -7.10
C SER A 64 2.39 -24.93 -6.66
N ASP A 65 3.07 -24.47 -5.60
CA ASP A 65 2.85 -23.12 -5.03
C ASP A 65 3.45 -21.95 -5.84
N VAL A 66 4.31 -22.23 -6.82
CA VAL A 66 5.00 -21.19 -7.62
C VAL A 66 4.09 -20.59 -8.71
N GLU A 67 3.11 -21.34 -9.22
CA GLU A 67 2.19 -20.85 -10.25
C GLU A 67 1.06 -19.99 -9.66
N GLU A 68 0.51 -20.37 -8.50
CA GLU A 68 -0.62 -19.64 -7.88
C GLU A 68 -0.22 -18.24 -7.40
N SER A 69 1.04 -18.08 -6.97
CA SER A 69 1.59 -16.79 -6.53
C SER A 69 1.79 -15.77 -7.67
N ARG A 70 1.94 -16.25 -8.92
CA ARG A 70 2.03 -15.35 -10.10
C ARG A 70 0.69 -14.74 -10.47
N GLU A 71 -0.41 -15.42 -10.18
CA GLU A 71 -1.74 -15.02 -10.65
C GLU A 71 -2.20 -13.68 -10.02
N TYR A 72 -1.76 -13.36 -8.79
CA TYR A 72 -2.11 -12.10 -8.11
C TYR A 72 -1.21 -10.90 -8.46
N GLU A 73 0.07 -11.12 -8.81
CA GLU A 73 0.97 -10.04 -9.25
C GLU A 73 0.62 -9.51 -10.65
N GLU A 74 -0.01 -10.33 -11.50
CA GLU A 74 -0.39 -9.98 -12.87
C GLU A 74 -1.82 -9.46 -13.04
N THR A 75 -2.73 -9.65 -12.08
CA THR A 75 -4.17 -9.35 -12.28
C THR A 75 -4.64 -7.96 -11.84
N LEU A 76 -3.85 -7.17 -11.09
CA LEU A 76 -4.25 -5.81 -10.73
C LEU A 76 -3.70 -4.77 -11.71
N CYS A 77 -4.62 -4.17 -12.48
CA CYS A 77 -4.34 -2.98 -13.29
C CYS A 77 -4.37 -1.74 -12.38
N TRP A 78 -3.20 -1.29 -11.96
CA TRP A 78 -3.05 -0.09 -11.13
C TRP A 78 -3.24 1.18 -11.97
N PRO A 79 -3.96 2.20 -11.47
CA PRO A 79 -4.15 3.44 -12.21
C PRO A 79 -2.80 4.15 -12.38
N SER A 80 -2.56 4.69 -13.58
CA SER A 80 -1.27 5.34 -13.91
C SER A 80 -1.04 6.65 -13.15
N TYR A 81 -2.09 7.27 -12.63
CA TYR A 81 -2.04 8.51 -11.86
C TYR A 81 -2.85 8.37 -10.57
N ALA A 82 -2.42 9.10 -9.54
CA ALA A 82 -3.20 9.25 -8.31
C ALA A 82 -4.51 10.02 -8.58
N PHE A 83 -5.46 9.87 -7.67
CA PHE A 83 -6.73 10.58 -7.68
C PHE A 83 -6.51 12.10 -7.57
N VAL A 84 -7.26 12.87 -8.38
CA VAL A 84 -7.20 14.33 -8.42
C VAL A 84 -8.59 14.89 -8.18
N LEU A 85 -8.72 15.81 -7.23
CA LEU A 85 -9.99 16.47 -6.93
C LEU A 85 -10.41 17.39 -8.09
N PRO A 86 -11.71 17.47 -8.42
CA PRO A 86 -12.20 18.52 -9.31
C PRO A 86 -11.93 19.90 -8.71
N ASN A 87 -11.90 20.94 -9.55
CA ASN A 87 -11.68 22.30 -9.10
C ASN A 87 -12.88 22.79 -8.26
N LEU A 88 -12.76 22.71 -6.94
CA LEU A 88 -13.85 23.11 -6.03
C LEU A 88 -14.10 24.63 -6.07
N PHE A 89 -13.14 25.43 -6.52
CA PHE A 89 -13.28 26.88 -6.66
C PHE A 89 -14.23 27.29 -7.79
N GLU A 90 -14.61 26.38 -8.67
CA GLU A 90 -15.64 26.61 -9.71
C GLU A 90 -17.07 26.43 -9.15
N GLN A 91 -17.20 25.96 -7.91
CA GLN A 91 -18.48 25.71 -7.27
C GLN A 91 -18.95 26.92 -6.44
N PRO A 92 -20.28 27.12 -6.25
CA PRO A 92 -20.80 28.15 -5.35
C PRO A 92 -20.29 27.97 -3.91
N ASP A 93 -20.07 29.09 -3.20
CA ASP A 93 -19.44 29.09 -1.87
C ASP A 93 -20.12 28.14 -0.87
N ASP A 94 -21.45 28.12 -0.80
CA ASP A 94 -22.20 27.24 0.11
C ASP A 94 -21.95 25.75 -0.21
N PHE A 95 -21.91 25.40 -1.49
CA PHE A 95 -21.70 24.02 -1.93
C PHE A 95 -20.23 23.61 -1.76
N ARG A 96 -19.30 24.52 -2.06
CA ARG A 96 -17.88 24.33 -1.80
C ARG A 96 -17.61 24.09 -0.33
N ASN A 97 -18.17 24.90 0.57
CA ASN A 97 -18.00 24.74 2.01
C ASN A 97 -18.56 23.40 2.50
N TYR A 98 -19.69 22.95 1.94
CA TYR A 98 -20.24 21.62 2.21
C TYR A 98 -19.28 20.51 1.76
N LEU A 99 -18.76 20.58 0.53
CA LEU A 99 -17.80 19.60 0.00
C LEU A 99 -16.47 19.62 0.75
N GLU A 100 -15.94 20.79 1.11
CA GLU A 100 -14.70 20.89 1.89
C GLU A 100 -14.88 20.24 3.27
N LYS A 101 -16.02 20.46 3.93
CA LYS A 101 -16.29 19.86 5.23
C LYS A 101 -16.48 18.33 5.17
N ASP A 102 -17.05 17.82 4.07
CA ASP A 102 -17.43 16.40 3.94
C ASP A 102 -16.34 15.55 3.27
N LEU A 103 -15.59 16.13 2.31
CA LEU A 103 -14.56 15.43 1.53
C LEU A 103 -13.14 15.70 2.04
N ILE A 104 -12.86 16.91 2.56
CA ILE A 104 -11.53 17.27 3.04
C ILE A 104 -11.48 17.06 4.54
N GLU A 105 -10.61 16.16 4.95
CA GLU A 105 -10.54 15.71 6.33
C GLU A 105 -9.96 16.78 7.24
N THR A 106 -10.76 17.24 8.22
CA THR A 106 -10.30 18.14 9.30
C THR A 106 -9.90 17.40 10.58
N SER A 107 -10.25 16.11 10.70
CA SER A 107 -9.90 15.25 11.83
C SER A 107 -9.43 13.89 11.29
N THR A 108 -8.14 13.62 11.41
CA THR A 108 -7.47 12.43 10.89
C THR A 108 -7.96 11.16 11.59
N LEU A 109 -8.77 10.32 10.93
CA LEU A 109 -9.19 9.02 11.47
C LEU A 109 -8.92 7.83 10.54
N LYS A 110 -8.21 8.03 9.42
CA LYS A 110 -8.03 6.99 8.40
C LYS A 110 -6.78 6.12 8.60
N ARG A 111 -6.85 4.92 8.02
CA ARG A 111 -5.82 3.85 8.07
C ARG A 111 -4.96 3.87 6.79
N LEU A 112 -3.79 3.25 6.80
CA LEU A 112 -2.83 3.28 5.69
C LEU A 112 -3.43 2.77 4.38
N GLU A 113 -4.02 1.58 4.39
CA GLU A 113 -4.58 0.92 3.21
C GLU A 113 -5.79 1.69 2.67
N ASN A 114 -6.63 2.20 3.58
CA ASN A 114 -7.76 3.07 3.22
C ASN A 114 -7.29 4.37 2.57
N SER A 115 -6.19 4.94 3.05
CA SER A 115 -5.63 6.19 2.52
C SER A 115 -4.99 5.95 1.16
N ALA A 116 -4.25 4.85 1.00
CA ALA A 116 -3.70 4.48 -0.30
C ALA A 116 -4.80 4.18 -1.32
N SER A 117 -5.85 3.45 -0.92
CA SER A 117 -6.98 3.18 -1.80
C SER A 117 -7.71 4.45 -2.22
N LEU A 118 -7.93 5.37 -1.27
CA LEU A 118 -8.56 6.67 -1.54
C LEU A 118 -7.69 7.54 -2.46
N GLY A 119 -6.38 7.58 -2.21
CA GLY A 119 -5.44 8.35 -3.00
C GLY A 119 -5.22 7.79 -4.41
N MET A 120 -5.49 6.51 -4.65
CA MET A 120 -5.32 5.87 -5.96
C MET A 120 -6.62 5.76 -6.76
N TRP A 121 -7.72 5.36 -6.13
CA TRP A 121 -9.00 5.08 -6.80
C TRP A 121 -10.16 5.97 -6.34
N GLY A 122 -9.98 6.80 -5.31
CA GLY A 122 -11.08 7.57 -4.74
C GLY A 122 -12.10 6.72 -3.97
N ILE A 123 -11.75 5.50 -3.59
CA ILE A 123 -12.59 4.57 -2.82
C ILE A 123 -11.85 4.03 -1.61
N HIS A 124 -12.58 3.65 -0.56
CA HIS A 124 -11.99 3.00 0.62
C HIS A 124 -11.74 1.51 0.38
N ASP A 125 -10.75 0.93 1.06
CA ASP A 125 -10.45 -0.52 1.02
C ASP A 125 -11.44 -1.33 1.90
N ARG A 126 -12.74 -1.17 1.67
CA ARG A 126 -13.79 -1.81 2.49
C ARG A 126 -13.78 -3.33 2.41
N GLN A 127 -13.24 -3.89 1.34
CA GLN A 127 -13.12 -5.34 1.13
C GLN A 127 -11.78 -5.91 1.61
N LEU A 128 -10.91 -5.05 2.16
CA LEU A 128 -9.57 -5.39 2.67
C LEU A 128 -8.68 -6.01 1.59
N MET A 129 -8.85 -5.62 0.34
CA MET A 129 -8.08 -6.19 -0.76
C MET A 129 -6.61 -5.83 -0.62
N LEU A 130 -6.30 -4.55 -0.39
CA LEU A 130 -4.91 -4.11 -0.21
C LEU A 130 -4.30 -4.76 1.04
N ARG A 131 -5.07 -4.85 2.13
CA ARG A 131 -4.62 -5.50 3.36
C ARG A 131 -4.33 -7.00 3.17
N LYS A 132 -5.18 -7.73 2.44
CA LYS A 132 -4.96 -9.15 2.13
C LYS A 132 -3.73 -9.35 1.24
N ILE A 133 -3.57 -8.53 0.20
CA ILE A 133 -2.40 -8.59 -0.70
C ILE A 133 -1.11 -8.25 0.07
N LEU A 134 -1.17 -7.27 0.98
CA LEU A 134 -0.06 -6.91 1.86
C LEU A 134 0.38 -8.07 2.74
N TYR A 135 -0.57 -8.69 3.42
CA TYR A 135 -0.30 -9.88 4.24
C TYR A 135 0.28 -11.02 3.41
N GLU A 136 -0.28 -11.30 2.22
CA GLU A 136 0.20 -12.36 1.33
C GLU A 136 1.62 -12.09 0.82
N MET A 137 1.93 -10.85 0.43
CA MET A 137 3.28 -10.46 -0.03
C MET A 137 4.33 -10.69 1.06
N LEU A 138 4.01 -10.36 2.32
CA LEU A 138 4.95 -10.50 3.44
C LEU A 138 5.11 -11.96 3.90
N THR A 139 4.06 -12.77 3.78
CA THR A 139 4.06 -14.17 4.26
C THR A 139 4.50 -15.19 3.21
N ARG A 140 3.95 -15.08 1.99
CA ARG A 140 4.10 -16.08 0.91
C ARG A 140 4.73 -15.52 -0.36
N GLY A 141 4.81 -14.19 -0.50
CA GLY A 141 5.38 -13.54 -1.66
C GLY A 141 6.85 -13.89 -1.93
N SER A 142 7.24 -13.87 -3.21
CA SER A 142 8.60 -14.17 -3.67
C SER A 142 9.66 -13.24 -3.05
N ARG A 143 9.28 -11.99 -2.75
CA ARG A 143 10.15 -10.94 -2.19
C ARG A 143 10.23 -10.94 -0.66
N ARG A 144 9.49 -11.82 0.03
CA ARG A 144 9.37 -11.81 1.51
C ARG A 144 10.71 -11.81 2.24
N HIS A 145 11.68 -12.57 1.75
CA HIS A 145 13.00 -12.67 2.37
C HIS A 145 13.79 -11.36 2.26
N VAL A 146 13.67 -10.66 1.14
CA VAL A 146 14.37 -9.39 0.94
C VAL A 146 13.73 -8.29 1.80
N LEU A 147 12.40 -8.26 1.86
CA LEU A 147 11.66 -7.36 2.76
C LEU A 147 12.05 -7.59 4.23
N TRP A 148 12.15 -8.84 4.67
CA TRP A 148 12.64 -9.19 6.01
C TRP A 148 14.08 -8.72 6.25
N ARG A 149 15.01 -8.93 5.31
CA ARG A 149 16.42 -8.49 5.47
C ARG A 149 16.53 -6.97 5.59
N ARG A 150 15.84 -6.23 4.72
CA ARG A 150 15.83 -4.75 4.77
C ARG A 150 15.21 -4.23 6.07
N TRP A 151 14.13 -4.86 6.54
CA TRP A 151 13.51 -4.54 7.82
C TRP A 151 14.47 -4.82 8.98
N ARG A 152 14.99 -6.04 9.10
CA ARG A 152 15.91 -6.43 10.17
C ARG A 152 17.18 -5.57 10.17
N TRP A 153 17.70 -5.22 9.00
CA TRP A 153 18.82 -4.28 8.87
C TRP A 153 18.49 -2.90 9.45
N THR A 154 17.33 -2.34 9.08
CA THR A 154 16.88 -1.04 9.57
C THR A 154 16.66 -1.05 11.09
N GLU A 155 15.93 -2.04 11.61
CA GLU A 155 15.68 -2.19 13.04
C GLU A 155 16.97 -2.46 13.83
N SER A 156 17.92 -3.21 13.27
CA SER A 156 19.21 -3.47 13.94
C SER A 156 20.01 -2.19 14.16
N GLN A 157 19.97 -1.23 13.22
CA GLN A 157 20.62 0.06 13.39
C GLN A 157 19.98 0.91 14.49
N SER A 158 18.64 0.85 14.60
CA SER A 158 17.89 1.51 15.69
C SER A 158 18.21 0.89 17.06
N ASN A 159 18.17 -0.44 17.14
CA ASN A 159 18.44 -1.19 18.35
C ASN A 159 19.87 -0.97 18.86
N LEU A 160 20.85 -0.90 17.95
CA LEU A 160 22.25 -0.64 18.30
C LEU A 160 22.44 0.73 18.96
N GLN A 161 21.70 1.76 18.55
CA GLN A 161 21.73 3.09 19.19
C GLN A 161 21.27 3.04 20.65
N SER A 162 20.42 2.07 20.98
CA SER A 162 19.94 1.83 22.35
C SER A 162 20.75 0.76 23.11
N GLY A 163 21.76 0.16 22.46
CA GLY A 163 22.53 -0.96 23.02
C GLY A 163 21.75 -2.28 23.12
N LEU A 164 20.62 -2.40 22.42
CA LEU A 164 19.79 -3.60 22.39
C LEU A 164 20.30 -4.56 21.32
N VAL A 165 20.55 -5.81 21.69
CA VAL A 165 20.94 -6.88 20.76
C VAL A 165 19.99 -8.04 20.96
N LEU A 166 19.22 -8.36 19.93
CA LEU A 166 18.21 -9.42 19.94
C LEU A 166 18.81 -10.76 19.48
N THR A 167 18.33 -11.87 20.07
CA THR A 167 18.63 -13.22 19.59
C THR A 167 17.88 -13.53 18.30
N ASP A 168 18.26 -14.60 17.59
CA ASP A 168 17.55 -15.00 16.37
C ASP A 168 16.08 -15.38 16.64
N GLU A 169 15.78 -15.96 17.81
CA GLU A 169 14.41 -16.26 18.23
C GLU A 169 13.60 -15.00 18.55
N GLU A 170 14.25 -13.96 19.10
CA GLU A 170 13.64 -12.65 19.32
C GLU A 170 13.32 -11.96 17.99
N TRP A 171 14.27 -11.96 17.05
CA TRP A 171 14.03 -11.44 15.70
C TRP A 171 12.88 -12.13 15.00
N GLN A 172 12.76 -13.46 15.15
CA GLN A 172 11.64 -14.19 14.58
C GLN A 172 10.31 -13.78 15.22
N ARG A 173 10.26 -13.60 16.56
CA ARG A 173 9.06 -13.14 17.27
C ARG A 173 8.63 -11.73 16.87
N GLU A 174 9.57 -10.81 16.73
CA GLU A 174 9.29 -9.45 16.25
C GLU A 174 8.74 -9.49 14.82
N TRP A 175 9.34 -10.29 13.94
CA TRP A 175 8.83 -10.44 12.57
C TRP A 175 7.44 -11.07 12.52
N ASP A 176 7.18 -12.11 13.33
CA ASP A 176 5.86 -12.74 13.41
C ASP A 176 4.79 -11.73 13.89
N SER A 177 5.15 -10.81 14.79
CA SER A 177 4.30 -9.69 15.21
C SER A 177 3.98 -8.75 14.04
N VAL A 178 5.00 -8.37 13.25
CA VAL A 178 4.82 -7.57 12.01
C VAL A 178 3.85 -8.26 11.05
N LEU A 179 4.03 -9.56 10.79
CA LEU A 179 3.12 -10.32 9.94
C LEU A 179 1.69 -10.36 10.49
N HIS A 180 1.53 -10.52 11.80
CA HIS A 180 0.23 -10.52 12.44
C HIS A 180 -0.49 -9.16 12.29
N MET A 181 0.24 -8.05 12.41
CA MET A 181 -0.31 -6.71 12.21
C MET A 181 -0.85 -6.49 10.79
N ALA A 182 -0.28 -7.14 9.77
CA ALA A 182 -0.78 -7.09 8.40
C ALA A 182 -2.03 -7.94 8.17
N ALA A 183 -2.32 -8.92 9.03
CA ALA A 183 -3.41 -9.87 8.82
C ALA A 183 -4.78 -9.16 8.74
N ALA A 184 -5.66 -9.66 7.87
CA ALA A 184 -7.04 -9.17 7.73
C ALA A 184 -7.97 -9.74 8.83
N ILE A 185 -7.45 -9.89 10.05
CA ILE A 185 -8.17 -10.41 11.21
C ILE A 185 -8.51 -9.21 12.12
N PRO A 186 -9.80 -8.94 12.40
CA PRO A 186 -10.19 -7.88 13.33
C PRO A 186 -9.66 -8.15 14.73
N ARG A 187 -9.36 -7.09 15.47
CA ARG A 187 -9.07 -7.17 16.90
C ARG A 187 -10.27 -7.74 17.63
N THR A 188 -10.10 -8.89 18.28
CA THR A 188 -11.11 -9.42 19.19
C THR A 188 -11.08 -8.58 20.46
N PHE A 189 -12.00 -7.63 20.60
CA PHE A 189 -12.30 -7.08 21.91
C PHE A 189 -12.86 -8.24 22.73
N THR A 190 -12.07 -8.77 23.65
CA THR A 190 -12.56 -9.70 24.69
C THR A 190 -13.56 -8.94 25.53
N ILE A 191 -14.82 -8.95 25.10
CA ILE A 191 -15.94 -8.70 25.99
C ILE A 191 -15.84 -9.81 27.04
N SER A 192 -15.53 -9.42 28.28
CA SER A 192 -15.67 -10.23 29.49
C SER A 192 -16.87 -11.19 29.37
N GLU A 193 -16.66 -12.45 29.73
CA GLU A 193 -17.48 -13.66 29.48
C GLU A 193 -18.99 -13.66 29.85
N ASP A 194 -19.67 -12.51 29.99
CA ASP A 194 -21.01 -12.45 30.59
C ASP A 194 -22.13 -11.86 29.71
N LYS A 195 -21.95 -11.64 28.40
CA LYS A 195 -23.09 -11.24 27.54
C LYS A 195 -23.11 -11.93 26.18
N GLU A 196 -24.18 -12.68 25.95
CA GLU A 196 -24.68 -13.22 24.68
C GLU A 196 -24.38 -12.31 23.47
N PRO A 197 -23.97 -12.87 22.31
CA PRO A 197 -23.65 -12.09 21.13
C PRO A 197 -24.94 -11.60 20.45
N SER A 198 -25.42 -10.44 20.88
CA SER A 198 -26.35 -9.65 20.07
C SER A 198 -25.62 -9.23 18.79
N ARG A 199 -26.01 -9.81 17.64
CA ARG A 199 -25.57 -9.37 16.31
C ARG A 199 -25.87 -7.89 16.13
N SER A 200 -24.89 -7.04 16.42
CA SER A 200 -24.90 -5.64 16.03
C SER A 200 -24.25 -5.58 14.64
N GLU A 201 -25.06 -5.41 13.60
CA GLU A 201 -24.63 -5.23 12.20
C GLU A 201 -23.93 -3.88 11.95
N GLY A 202 -23.18 -3.36 12.93
CA GLY A 202 -22.60 -2.02 12.86
C GLY A 202 -21.38 -1.79 13.75
N THR A 203 -20.79 -2.84 14.35
CA THR A 203 -19.49 -2.67 15.02
C THR A 203 -18.40 -2.48 13.96
N GLU A 204 -17.86 -1.26 13.91
CA GLU A 204 -16.73 -0.91 13.08
C GLU A 204 -15.58 -1.88 13.37
N GLN A 205 -15.24 -2.75 12.40
CA GLN A 205 -14.18 -3.73 12.57
C GLN A 205 -12.85 -2.98 12.70
N VAL A 206 -12.25 -3.08 13.88
CA VAL A 206 -10.97 -2.45 14.19
C VAL A 206 -9.86 -3.44 13.92
N TYR A 207 -8.94 -3.08 13.03
CA TYR A 207 -7.74 -3.89 12.74
C TYR A 207 -6.53 -3.34 13.49
N GLU A 208 -5.44 -4.10 13.44
CA GLU A 208 -4.15 -3.66 13.96
C GLU A 208 -3.56 -2.52 13.14
N SER A 209 -2.85 -1.63 13.82
CA SER A 209 -2.10 -0.53 13.22
C SER A 209 -0.89 -1.08 12.47
N LEU A 210 -0.54 -0.45 11.35
CA LEU A 210 0.57 -0.87 10.52
C LEU A 210 1.82 -0.01 10.78
N GLU A 211 2.98 -0.63 10.64
CA GLU A 211 4.32 -0.01 10.71
C GLU A 211 4.88 0.46 9.35
N SER A 212 6.04 1.12 9.37
CA SER A 212 6.71 1.66 8.17
C SER A 212 7.06 0.58 7.14
N ILE A 213 7.40 -0.64 7.56
CA ILE A 213 7.66 -1.77 6.66
C ILE A 213 6.43 -2.13 5.80
N HIS A 214 5.22 -1.91 6.32
CA HIS A 214 4.00 -2.12 5.57
C HIS A 214 3.80 -1.06 4.49
N VAL A 215 4.21 0.20 4.74
CA VAL A 215 4.25 1.24 3.71
C VAL A 215 5.24 0.87 2.61
N PHE A 216 6.40 0.33 2.99
CA PHE A 216 7.40 -0.15 2.04
C PHE A 216 6.87 -1.31 1.18
N ALA A 217 6.26 -2.32 1.79
CA ALA A 217 5.63 -3.41 1.05
C ALA A 217 4.48 -2.91 0.15
N LEU A 218 3.68 -1.95 0.62
CA LEU A 218 2.62 -1.32 -0.17
C LEU A 218 3.17 -0.60 -1.41
N ALA A 219 4.33 0.05 -1.32
CA ALA A 219 4.98 0.66 -2.49
C ALA A 219 5.29 -0.40 -3.58
N HIS A 220 5.70 -1.61 -3.19
CA HIS A 220 5.95 -2.72 -4.11
C HIS A 220 4.67 -3.25 -4.74
N ILE A 221 3.60 -3.37 -3.95
CA ILE A 221 2.27 -3.80 -4.45
C ILE A 221 1.77 -2.84 -5.52
N LEU A 222 1.87 -1.54 -5.26
CA LEU A 222 1.44 -0.49 -6.19
C LEU A 222 2.43 -0.25 -7.34
N LYS A 223 3.63 -0.88 -7.30
CA LYS A 223 4.77 -0.58 -8.18
C LYS A 223 5.00 0.92 -8.33
N ARG A 224 4.90 1.66 -7.22
CA ARG A 224 4.88 3.12 -7.20
C ARG A 224 5.58 3.66 -5.94
N PRO A 225 6.38 4.72 -6.05
CA PRO A 225 6.91 5.43 -4.89
C PRO A 225 5.79 5.94 -3.97
N ILE A 226 6.00 5.85 -2.66
CA ILE A 226 5.12 6.46 -1.66
C ILE A 226 5.93 7.50 -0.89
N ILE A 227 5.39 8.72 -0.76
CA ILE A 227 5.96 9.77 0.09
C ILE A 227 5.01 9.97 1.26
N VAL A 228 5.53 9.82 2.47
CA VAL A 228 4.79 10.10 3.69
C VAL A 228 5.28 11.41 4.30
N VAL A 229 4.37 12.38 4.38
CA VAL A 229 4.58 13.65 5.07
C VAL A 229 4.09 13.51 6.50
N SER A 230 4.98 13.68 7.48
CA SER A 230 4.63 13.61 8.89
C SER A 230 5.47 14.59 9.71
N ASP A 231 5.08 14.82 10.95
CA ASP A 231 6.02 15.36 11.94
C ASP A 231 7.15 14.34 12.20
N THR A 232 8.29 14.80 12.72
CA THR A 232 9.45 13.97 13.03
C THR A 232 9.38 13.39 14.44
N VAL A 233 8.66 14.06 15.36
CA VAL A 233 8.62 13.70 16.77
C VAL A 233 7.21 13.89 17.33
N LEU A 234 6.72 12.89 18.04
CA LEU A 234 5.48 12.95 18.80
C LEU A 234 5.66 13.87 20.00
N ARG A 235 4.73 14.81 20.21
CA ARG A 235 4.75 15.76 21.32
C ARG A 235 3.58 15.52 22.29
N ASN A 236 3.82 15.73 23.58
CA ASN A 236 2.75 15.72 24.59
C ASN A 236 1.90 17.00 24.51
N ALA A 237 0.84 17.07 25.33
CA ALA A 237 -0.05 18.25 25.38
C ALA A 237 0.67 19.56 25.80
N VAL A 238 1.86 19.46 26.40
CA VAL A 238 2.71 20.59 26.81
C VAL A 238 3.70 20.98 25.70
N GLY A 239 3.84 20.15 24.66
CA GLY A 239 4.75 20.36 23.53
C GLY A 239 6.12 19.68 23.65
N GLU A 240 6.35 18.92 24.73
CA GLU A 240 7.61 18.19 24.95
C GLU A 240 7.69 16.94 24.06
N GLU A 241 8.90 16.65 23.60
CA GLU A 241 9.21 15.53 22.71
C GLU A 241 9.14 14.20 23.47
N LEU A 242 8.26 13.30 23.00
CA LEU A 242 8.05 11.98 23.59
C LEU A 242 8.83 10.89 22.84
N SER A 243 8.63 10.79 21.53
CA SER A 243 9.20 9.72 20.72
C SER A 243 9.30 10.11 19.24
N PRO A 244 10.28 9.59 18.49
CA PRO A 244 10.36 9.83 17.05
C PRO A 244 9.20 9.15 16.30
N ILE A 245 8.76 9.76 15.20
CA ILE A 245 7.74 9.20 14.30
C ILE A 245 8.44 8.53 13.12
N PRO A 246 8.36 7.20 12.95
CA PRO A 246 9.18 6.47 11.98
C PRO A 246 8.61 6.44 10.55
N PHE A 247 7.50 7.15 10.28
CA PHE A 247 6.81 7.05 8.99
C PHE A 247 7.28 8.05 7.95
N GLY A 248 7.67 9.26 8.37
CA GLY A 248 8.01 10.35 7.45
C GLY A 248 9.18 10.00 6.53
N GLY A 249 9.01 10.20 5.22
CA GLY A 249 10.06 9.93 4.24
C GLY A 249 9.56 9.33 2.92
N ILE A 250 10.49 8.74 2.18
CA ILE A 250 10.30 8.20 0.84
C ILE A 250 10.42 6.68 0.89
N TYR A 251 9.48 5.98 0.27
CA TYR A 251 9.42 4.53 0.12
C TYR A 251 9.44 4.18 -1.36
N LEU A 252 10.50 3.51 -1.82
CA LEU A 252 10.64 3.11 -3.21
C LEU A 252 10.39 1.59 -3.37
N PRO A 253 9.78 1.15 -4.48
CA PRO A 253 9.63 -0.27 -4.78
C PRO A 253 10.96 -0.87 -5.31
N LEU A 254 11.99 -0.90 -4.46
CA LEU A 254 13.36 -1.27 -4.82
C LEU A 254 13.51 -2.71 -5.36
N GLU A 255 12.59 -3.61 -5.00
CA GLU A 255 12.55 -4.99 -5.51
C GLU A 255 11.79 -5.13 -6.85
N CYS A 256 11.38 -4.00 -7.44
CA CYS A 256 10.81 -3.92 -8.78
C CYS A 256 11.79 -3.18 -9.70
N PRO A 257 12.00 -3.66 -10.94
CA PRO A 257 12.69 -2.89 -11.97
C PRO A 257 12.04 -1.52 -12.16
N SER A 258 12.84 -0.45 -12.21
CA SER A 258 12.34 0.93 -12.25
C SER A 258 11.56 1.26 -13.54
N ASP A 259 11.82 0.54 -14.62
CA ASP A 259 11.08 0.59 -15.89
C ASP A 259 9.66 0.00 -15.80
N GLN A 260 9.41 -0.86 -14.81
CA GLN A 260 8.09 -1.45 -14.52
C GLN A 260 7.33 -0.69 -13.43
N CYS A 261 7.88 0.41 -12.91
CA CYS A 261 7.28 1.22 -11.87
C CYS A 261 6.71 2.53 -12.41
N HIS A 262 5.63 2.99 -11.79
CA HIS A 262 5.12 4.34 -12.02
C HIS A 262 6.00 5.37 -11.31
N ARG A 263 6.40 6.43 -12.03
CA ARG A 263 7.28 7.47 -11.48
C ARG A 263 6.60 8.58 -10.69
N SER A 264 5.28 8.73 -10.84
CA SER A 264 4.49 9.66 -10.03
C SER A 264 4.29 9.05 -8.64
N PRO A 265 4.64 9.72 -7.53
CA PRO A 265 4.44 9.16 -6.20
C PRO A 265 2.97 9.16 -5.78
N LEU A 266 2.60 8.24 -4.90
CA LEU A 266 1.43 8.39 -4.02
C LEU A 266 1.89 9.19 -2.80
N VAL A 267 1.15 10.25 -2.44
CA VAL A 267 1.48 11.07 -1.28
C VAL A 267 0.48 10.81 -0.16
N LEU A 268 1.01 10.51 1.02
CA LEU A 268 0.25 10.31 2.24
C LEU A 268 0.71 11.31 3.30
N CYS A 269 -0.21 11.71 4.16
CA CYS A 269 0.09 12.40 5.40
C CYS A 269 -0.05 11.41 6.55
N TYR A 270 0.81 11.52 7.56
CA TYR A 270 0.68 10.79 8.82
C TYR A 270 0.66 11.76 9.99
N ASP A 271 -0.41 11.71 10.77
CA ASP A 271 -0.60 12.50 11.99
C ASP A 271 -1.45 11.73 13.00
N SER A 272 -1.13 11.84 14.29
CA SER A 272 -1.95 11.30 15.38
C SER A 272 -2.35 9.82 15.22
N ALA A 273 -1.43 8.97 14.75
CA ALA A 273 -1.65 7.55 14.45
C ALA A 273 -2.59 7.24 13.26
N HIS A 274 -2.80 8.23 12.38
CA HIS A 274 -3.66 8.11 11.21
C HIS A 274 -2.94 8.48 9.93
N PHE A 275 -3.29 7.78 8.85
CA PHE A 275 -2.88 8.13 7.51
C PHE A 275 -3.99 8.89 6.80
N SER A 276 -3.64 9.76 5.87
CA SER A 276 -4.58 10.44 4.98
C SER A 276 -3.97 10.62 3.60
N ALA A 277 -4.77 10.49 2.55
CA ALA A 277 -4.29 10.73 1.19
C ALA A 277 -4.13 12.23 0.95
N LEU A 278 -2.94 12.66 0.51
CA LEU A 278 -2.76 14.02 0.02
C LEU A 278 -3.00 14.03 -1.48
N VAL A 279 -4.11 14.63 -1.89
CA VAL A 279 -4.54 14.69 -3.30
C VAL A 279 -4.49 16.11 -3.81
N THR A 280 -4.17 16.26 -5.10
CA THR A 280 -4.08 17.57 -5.73
C THR A 280 -5.46 17.98 -6.25
N MET A 281 -5.70 19.28 -6.32
CA MET A 281 -6.89 19.82 -6.95
C MET A 281 -6.56 20.16 -8.40
N ARG A 282 -7.46 19.79 -9.32
CA ARG A 282 -7.31 20.13 -10.73
C ARG A 282 -7.35 21.66 -10.89
N HIS A 283 -6.35 22.20 -11.56
CA HIS A 283 -6.36 23.59 -12.01
C HIS A 283 -7.06 23.70 -13.38
N THR A 284 -7.58 24.89 -13.70
CA THR A 284 -8.30 25.16 -14.96
C THR A 284 -7.49 24.73 -16.19
N ALA A 285 -8.17 24.40 -17.29
CA ALA A 285 -7.58 23.82 -18.51
C ALA A 285 -6.43 24.63 -19.17
N SER A 286 -6.19 25.87 -18.73
CA SER A 286 -5.10 26.72 -19.20
C SER A 286 -3.77 26.55 -18.44
N ASN A 287 -3.78 25.90 -17.26
CA ASN A 287 -2.59 25.71 -16.43
C ASN A 287 -2.11 24.26 -16.50
N SER A 288 -1.01 24.03 -17.21
CA SER A 288 -0.25 22.77 -17.23
C SER A 288 0.68 22.64 -16.01
N LEU A 289 0.29 23.20 -14.86
CA LEU A 289 1.14 23.16 -13.66
C LEU A 289 1.13 21.73 -13.11
N GLN A 290 2.22 21.02 -13.35
CA GLN A 290 2.46 19.71 -12.76
C GLN A 290 2.57 19.88 -11.25
N SER A 291 1.80 19.09 -10.50
CA SER A 291 1.88 19.10 -9.05
C SER A 291 3.27 18.62 -8.62
N ILE A 292 3.90 19.38 -7.74
CA ILE A 292 5.23 19.09 -7.19
C ILE A 292 5.14 18.82 -5.70
N ILE A 293 6.00 17.95 -5.21
CA ILE A 293 6.19 17.70 -3.78
C ILE A 293 7.69 17.78 -3.46
N PRO A 294 8.10 18.56 -2.44
CA PRO A 294 9.49 18.59 -2.02
C PRO A 294 9.96 17.22 -1.53
N ILE A 295 11.16 16.82 -1.95
CA ILE A 295 11.87 15.64 -1.42
C ILE A 295 12.86 16.01 -0.30
N THR A 296 12.83 17.26 0.17
CA THR A 296 13.71 17.78 1.22
C THR A 296 12.89 18.45 2.31
N ASP A 297 13.43 18.48 3.52
CA ASP A 297 12.88 19.27 4.62
C ASP A 297 13.14 20.79 4.46
N ARG A 298 12.71 21.58 5.45
CA ARG A 298 12.93 23.03 5.51
C ARG A 298 14.40 23.45 5.52
N ASN A 299 15.29 22.56 5.98
CA ASN A 299 16.73 22.77 6.05
C ASN A 299 17.45 22.30 4.78
N ARG A 300 16.70 21.86 3.75
CA ARG A 300 17.21 21.27 2.50
C ARG A 300 17.93 19.94 2.70
N ILE A 301 17.64 19.25 3.79
CA ILE A 301 18.11 17.88 4.04
C ILE A 301 17.18 16.93 3.29
N LEU A 302 17.73 15.94 2.60
CA LEU A 302 16.96 14.94 1.87
C LEU A 302 16.05 14.18 2.84
N LEU A 303 14.79 13.97 2.45
CA LEU A 303 13.87 13.16 3.25
C LEU A 303 14.43 11.73 3.44
N PRO A 304 14.19 11.09 4.59
CA PRO A 304 14.66 9.74 4.84
C PRO A 304 14.20 8.77 3.74
N LEU A 305 15.16 8.03 3.16
CA LEU A 305 14.87 6.96 2.22
C LEU A 305 14.80 5.63 2.96
N HIS A 306 13.57 5.18 3.22
CA HIS A 306 13.26 4.01 4.04
C HIS A 306 13.71 2.71 3.36
N PHE A 307 14.24 1.79 4.16
CA PHE A 307 14.63 0.43 3.76
C PHE A 307 15.53 0.36 2.51
N SER A 308 16.37 1.38 2.28
CA SER A 308 17.19 1.50 1.06
C SER A 308 18.31 0.49 0.93
N VAL A 309 18.73 -0.13 2.03
CA VAL A 309 19.85 -1.08 2.08
C VAL A 309 19.32 -2.49 2.30
N ASP A 310 19.70 -3.42 1.42
CA ASP A 310 19.60 -4.87 1.64
C ASP A 310 21.02 -5.42 1.84
N PRO A 311 21.34 -5.99 3.01
CA PRO A 311 22.66 -6.59 3.23
C PRO A 311 22.88 -7.88 2.41
N GLY A 312 21.82 -8.45 1.82
CA GLY A 312 21.89 -9.67 1.03
C GLY A 312 21.81 -10.94 1.88
N PRO A 313 21.61 -12.11 1.24
CA PRO A 313 21.42 -13.39 1.93
C PRO A 313 22.67 -13.90 2.64
N ASP A 314 23.86 -13.45 2.23
CA ASP A 314 25.15 -13.90 2.77
C ASP A 314 25.52 -13.20 4.08
N PHE A 315 24.80 -12.14 4.48
CA PHE A 315 25.06 -11.40 5.71
C PHE A 315 24.62 -12.18 6.95
N THR A 316 25.52 -12.39 7.91
CA THR A 316 25.29 -13.31 9.03
C THR A 316 24.89 -12.63 10.35
N TRP A 317 24.62 -11.32 10.31
CA TRP A 317 24.16 -10.51 11.45
C TRP A 317 25.21 -10.35 12.55
N TRP A 318 26.41 -9.97 12.13
CA TRP A 318 27.60 -9.68 12.94
C TRP A 318 28.20 -10.91 13.63
N LYS A 319 27.96 -12.10 13.08
CA LYS A 319 28.51 -13.35 13.60
C LYS A 319 29.92 -13.61 13.07
N ASP A 320 30.23 -13.09 11.90
CA ASP A 320 31.55 -13.16 11.27
C ASP A 320 32.20 -11.77 11.11
N SER A 321 33.48 -11.77 10.73
CA SER A 321 34.23 -10.54 10.43
C SER A 321 33.94 -9.99 9.04
N GLU A 322 33.35 -10.78 8.14
CA GLU A 322 33.07 -10.37 6.76
C GLU A 322 31.88 -9.39 6.71
N ASP A 323 30.94 -9.51 7.64
CA ASP A 323 29.81 -8.61 7.83
C ASP A 323 30.23 -7.15 7.99
N ALA A 324 31.37 -6.88 8.64
CA ALA A 324 31.89 -5.51 8.77
C ALA A 324 32.28 -4.91 7.41
N GLU A 325 32.85 -5.72 6.51
CA GLU A 325 33.20 -5.31 5.15
C GLU A 325 31.95 -5.15 4.29
N ILE A 326 30.99 -6.06 4.41
CA ILE A 326 29.69 -5.98 3.72
C ILE A 326 28.96 -4.70 4.14
N ALA A 327 28.83 -4.44 5.45
CA ALA A 327 28.18 -3.26 6.02
C ALA A 327 28.80 -1.95 5.51
N ALA A 328 30.13 -1.87 5.46
CA ALA A 328 30.82 -0.69 4.94
C ALA A 328 30.57 -0.48 3.44
N ARG A 329 30.45 -1.56 2.66
CA ARG A 329 30.22 -1.52 1.22
C ARG A 329 28.79 -1.13 0.84
N ILE A 330 27.80 -1.57 1.62
CA ILE A 330 26.37 -1.34 1.32
C ILE A 330 25.84 0.00 1.87
N GLN A 331 26.65 0.71 2.65
CA GLN A 331 26.24 1.99 3.23
C GLN A 331 26.10 3.07 2.15
N LEU A 332 24.89 3.61 2.02
CA LEU A 332 24.57 4.59 0.98
C LEU A 332 24.89 6.02 1.42
N THR A 333 25.62 6.75 0.58
CA THR A 333 25.78 8.20 0.72
C THR A 333 24.49 8.94 0.34
N GLU A 334 24.39 10.24 0.66
CA GLU A 334 23.26 11.04 0.19
C GLU A 334 23.18 11.11 -1.35
N ALA A 335 24.32 11.08 -2.04
CA ALA A 335 24.37 11.07 -3.50
C ALA A 335 23.79 9.76 -4.06
N ASP A 336 24.09 8.62 -3.43
CA ASP A 336 23.55 7.32 -3.84
C ASP A 336 22.03 7.25 -3.61
N LYS A 337 21.56 7.75 -2.46
CA LYS A 337 20.12 7.86 -2.17
C LYS A 337 19.41 8.72 -3.20
N LEU A 338 19.99 9.86 -3.57
CA LEU A 338 19.42 10.73 -4.60
C LEU A 338 19.41 10.06 -5.97
N SER A 339 20.44 9.27 -6.31
CA SER A 339 20.48 8.50 -7.55
C SER A 339 19.32 7.49 -7.60
N LEU A 340 19.10 6.74 -6.51
CA LEU A 340 17.98 5.81 -6.41
C LEU A 340 16.63 6.54 -6.58
N ILE A 341 16.45 7.69 -5.91
CA ILE A 341 15.21 8.47 -6.05
C ILE A 341 15.00 8.90 -7.50
N ARG A 342 16.04 9.32 -8.22
CA ARG A 342 15.96 9.72 -9.64
C ARG A 342 15.60 8.58 -10.59
N GLU A 343 15.92 7.34 -10.23
CA GLU A 343 15.55 6.17 -11.04
C GLU A 343 14.05 5.89 -10.99
N TYR A 344 13.45 6.08 -9.81
CA TYR A 344 12.05 5.76 -9.53
C TYR A 344 11.11 6.97 -9.59
N MET A 345 11.62 8.20 -9.60
CA MET A 345 10.81 9.42 -9.61
C MET A 345 11.38 10.47 -10.57
N ASP A 346 10.50 11.27 -11.16
CA ASP A 346 10.89 12.40 -11.99
C ASP A 346 11.21 13.63 -11.13
N ILE A 347 12.50 13.84 -10.86
CA ILE A 347 13.01 14.97 -10.05
C ILE A 347 13.31 16.17 -10.96
N VAL A 348 12.89 17.36 -10.53
CA VAL A 348 13.04 18.64 -11.26
C VAL A 348 14.03 19.56 -10.56
#